data_AF-A0A357V2S5-F1
#
_entry.id   AF-A0A357V2S5-F1
#
_cell.length_a   1.000
_cell.length_b   1.000
_cell.length_c   1.000
_cell.angle_alpha   90.00
_cell.angle_beta   90.00
_cell.angle_gamma   90.00
#
_symmetry.space_group_name_H-M   'P 1'
#
loop_
_entity.id
_entity.type
_entity.pdbx_description
1 polymer ?
#
loop_
_entity_poly.entity_id
_entity_poly.type
_entity_poly.pdbx_seq_one_letter_code
_entity_poly.pdbx_strand_id
1 'polypeptide(L)'
;MTPFRRQAVKLVLTWVLVAFAMTPSIVRADTPEAVVDAFHSDLLAVMKDSDNLGISGRYTKFLEHLDRYFHMPLMVSFVSGTHWAKADQDARRKLNDAARRLSAGELAVLFSGYGGETFKTVGTRPIKDGSVLVETELERKSDSNVKVTYRLR
;
A
#
# COMPACT_ATOMS: atom_id res chain seq x y z
N MET A 1 -12.69 81.39 22.05
CA MET A 1 -11.90 81.78 20.86
C MET A 1 -11.90 80.61 19.88
N THR A 2 -12.64 80.72 18.77
CA THR A 2 -12.39 79.98 17.52
C THR A 2 -11.13 80.58 16.83
N PRO A 3 -10.36 79.86 15.97
CA PRO A 3 -10.79 79.36 14.64
C PRO A 3 -10.31 77.90 14.34
N PHE A 4 -11.01 77.07 13.56
CA PHE A 4 -11.27 77.04 12.11
C PHE A 4 -10.09 76.53 11.25
N ARG A 5 -10.37 75.45 10.47
CA ARG A 5 -9.79 75.05 9.16
C ARG A 5 -8.39 74.36 9.17
N ARG A 6 -8.06 73.33 8.39
CA ARG A 6 -8.49 72.81 7.07
C ARG A 6 -8.21 71.28 6.96
N GLN A 7 -9.00 70.60 6.11
CA GLN A 7 -8.81 69.22 5.66
C GLN A 7 -7.58 69.04 4.75
N ALA A 8 -7.14 67.77 4.64
CA ALA A 8 -6.35 67.07 3.61
C ALA A 8 -5.27 66.25 4.36
N VAL A 9 -4.99 64.96 4.14
CA VAL A 9 -5.06 64.07 2.98
C VAL A 9 -5.17 62.63 3.51
N LYS A 10 -5.88 61.76 2.78
CA LYS A 10 -5.98 60.31 2.99
C LYS A 10 -4.63 59.62 2.70
N LEU A 11 -4.13 58.79 3.60
CA LEU A 11 -3.53 57.47 3.33
C LEU A 11 -2.88 56.96 4.63
N VAL A 12 -3.46 55.96 5.29
CA VAL A 12 -2.64 55.01 6.08
C VAL A 12 -3.24 53.62 5.94
N LEU A 13 -2.50 52.87 5.13
CA LEU A 13 -2.43 51.44 4.91
C LEU A 13 -2.89 50.56 6.10
N THR A 14 -4.02 49.88 5.93
CA THR A 14 -4.47 48.81 6.85
C THR A 14 -3.62 47.56 6.60
N TRP A 15 -2.79 47.18 7.57
CA TRP A 15 -2.11 45.89 7.58
C TRP A 15 -3.13 44.78 7.84
N VAL A 16 -3.50 44.02 6.82
CA VAL A 16 -4.19 42.74 6.97
C VAL A 16 -3.14 41.67 7.21
N LEU A 17 -3.04 41.20 8.45
CA LEU A 17 -2.22 40.06 8.83
C LEU A 17 -2.97 38.78 8.42
N VAL A 18 -2.75 38.32 7.19
CA VAL A 18 -3.21 37.00 6.75
C VAL A 18 -2.31 35.96 7.43
N ALA A 19 -2.78 35.43 8.56
CA ALA A 19 -2.18 34.24 9.16
C ALA A 19 -2.47 33.04 8.26
N PHE A 20 -1.54 32.72 7.37
CA PHE A 20 -1.52 31.47 6.63
C PHE A 20 -1.19 30.36 7.63
N ALA A 21 -2.22 29.72 8.19
CA ALA A 21 -2.06 28.52 9.00
C ALA A 21 -1.56 27.40 8.06
N MET A 22 -0.24 27.26 7.94
CA MET A 22 0.36 26.02 7.49
C MET A 22 0.08 24.98 8.57
N THR A 23 -1.01 24.22 8.42
CA THR A 23 -1.15 22.96 9.14
C THR A 23 -0.08 22.03 8.60
N PRO A 24 0.92 21.61 9.40
CA PRO A 24 1.85 20.61 8.94
C PRO A 24 1.05 19.34 8.67
N SER A 25 1.04 18.90 7.42
CA SER A 25 0.56 17.57 7.07
C SER A 25 1.51 16.57 7.73
N ILE A 26 1.12 16.01 8.87
CA ILE A 26 1.80 14.85 9.42
C ILE A 26 1.55 13.73 8.42
N VAL A 27 2.57 13.42 7.61
CA VAL A 27 2.61 12.17 6.85
C VAL A 27 2.67 11.05 7.89
N ARG A 28 1.51 10.52 8.26
CA ARG A 28 1.44 9.37 9.15
C ARG A 28 1.95 8.19 8.35
N ALA A 29 3.09 7.64 8.75
CA ALA A 29 3.50 6.34 8.24
C ALA A 29 2.39 5.35 8.59
N ASP A 30 1.88 4.64 7.60
CA ASP A 30 0.89 3.58 7.82
C ASP A 30 1.49 2.52 8.74
N THR A 31 0.70 2.00 9.68
CA THR A 31 1.15 0.91 10.54
C THR A 31 1.26 -0.38 9.73
N PRO A 32 2.07 -1.37 10.15
CA PRO A 32 2.18 -2.63 9.44
C PRO A 32 0.83 -3.32 9.17
N GLU A 33 -0.09 -3.25 10.14
CA GLU A 33 -1.46 -3.75 10.02
C GLU A 33 -2.23 -3.02 8.93
N ALA A 34 -2.15 -1.69 8.89
CA ALA A 34 -2.87 -0.88 7.91
C ALA A 34 -2.45 -1.21 6.47
N VAL A 35 -1.16 -1.50 6.24
CA VAL A 35 -0.66 -1.94 4.92
C VAL A 35 -1.24 -3.30 4.53
N VAL A 36 -1.31 -4.25 5.48
CA VAL A 36 -1.87 -5.58 5.24
C VAL A 36 -3.39 -5.50 5.01
N ASP A 37 -4.10 -4.72 5.82
CA ASP A 37 -5.54 -4.52 5.68
C ASP A 37 -5.89 -3.86 4.33
N ALA A 38 -5.08 -2.91 3.87
CA ALA A 38 -5.22 -2.31 2.54
C ALA A 38 -5.03 -3.34 1.43
N PHE A 39 -3.99 -4.19 1.51
CA PHE A 39 -3.79 -5.28 0.55
C PHE A 39 -4.97 -6.26 0.54
N HIS A 40 -5.48 -6.65 1.72
CA HIS A 40 -6.63 -7.55 1.84
C HIS A 40 -7.91 -6.94 1.27
N SER A 41 -8.13 -5.65 1.49
CA SER A 41 -9.27 -4.92 0.90
C SER A 41 -9.21 -4.93 -0.62
N ASP A 42 -8.04 -4.63 -1.21
CA ASP A 42 -7.81 -4.66 -2.65
C ASP A 42 -7.93 -6.08 -3.23
N LEU A 43 -7.44 -7.09 -2.51
CA LEU A 43 -7.60 -8.50 -2.88
C LEU A 43 -9.07 -8.93 -2.92
N LEU A 44 -9.84 -8.58 -1.87
CA LEU A 44 -11.28 -8.87 -1.81
C LEU A 44 -12.05 -8.13 -2.91
N ALA A 45 -11.64 -6.91 -3.27
CA ALA A 45 -12.25 -6.19 -4.38
C ALA A 45 -12.05 -6.93 -5.71
N VAL A 46 -10.85 -7.46 -5.97
CA VAL A 46 -10.58 -8.29 -7.16
C VAL A 46 -11.39 -9.58 -7.16
N MET A 47 -11.55 -10.24 -6.00
CA MET A 47 -12.37 -11.45 -5.87
C MET A 47 -13.86 -11.16 -6.15
N LYS A 48 -14.40 -10.06 -5.62
CA LYS A 48 -15.80 -9.66 -5.80
C LYS A 48 -16.14 -9.27 -7.24
N ASP A 49 -15.18 -8.68 -7.95
CA ASP A 49 -15.34 -8.27 -9.35
C ASP A 49 -14.77 -9.31 -10.35
N SER A 50 -14.50 -10.53 -9.87
CA SER A 50 -13.75 -11.53 -10.62
C SER A 50 -14.38 -11.94 -11.95
N ASP A 51 -15.71 -12.05 -12.02
CA ASP A 51 -16.46 -12.40 -13.23
C ASP A 51 -16.32 -11.31 -14.31
N ASN A 52 -16.44 -10.03 -13.93
CA ASN A 52 -16.31 -8.91 -14.86
C ASN A 52 -14.87 -8.73 -15.33
N LEU A 53 -13.91 -8.88 -14.42
CA LEU A 53 -12.49 -8.74 -14.74
C LEU A 53 -11.98 -9.86 -15.66
N GLY A 54 -12.55 -11.07 -15.53
CA GLY A 54 -11.98 -12.27 -16.12
C GLY A 54 -10.53 -12.50 -15.70
N ILE A 55 -9.87 -13.50 -16.28
CA ILE A 55 -8.48 -13.82 -15.90
C ILE A 55 -7.50 -12.69 -16.23
N SER A 56 -7.67 -12.02 -17.37
CA SER A 56 -6.76 -10.95 -17.82
C SER A 56 -6.89 -9.67 -17.00
N GLY A 57 -8.09 -9.30 -16.57
CA GLY A 57 -8.30 -8.14 -15.70
C GLY A 57 -7.71 -8.38 -14.31
N ARG A 58 -7.96 -9.57 -13.74
CA ARG A 58 -7.35 -9.96 -12.45
C ARG A 58 -5.84 -10.00 -12.51
N TYR A 59 -5.26 -10.55 -13.58
CA TYR A 59 -3.82 -10.54 -13.82
C TYR A 59 -3.23 -9.13 -13.78
N THR A 60 -3.87 -8.19 -14.49
CA THR A 60 -3.43 -6.79 -14.54
C THR A 60 -3.50 -6.15 -13.16
N LYS A 61 -4.60 -6.37 -12.41
CA LYS A 61 -4.73 -5.89 -11.02
C LYS A 61 -3.65 -6.46 -10.10
N PHE A 62 -3.37 -7.76 -10.20
CA PHE A 62 -2.33 -8.35 -9.37
C PHE A 62 -0.92 -7.89 -9.73
N LEU A 63 -0.62 -7.51 -10.98
CA LEU A 63 0.63 -6.81 -11.28
C LEU A 63 0.75 -5.49 -10.51
N GLU A 64 -0.31 -4.67 -10.51
CA GLU A 64 -0.34 -3.41 -9.75
C GLU A 64 -0.21 -3.64 -8.24
N HIS A 65 -0.89 -4.64 -7.70
CA HIS A 65 -0.85 -4.96 -6.28
C HIS A 65 0.52 -5.50 -5.83
N LEU A 66 1.18 -6.32 -6.67
CA LEU A 66 2.53 -6.80 -6.40
C LEU A 66 3.52 -5.64 -6.33
N ASP A 67 3.42 -4.67 -7.24
CA ASP A 67 4.30 -3.49 -7.25
C ASP A 67 4.01 -2.54 -6.06
N ARG A 68 2.76 -2.49 -5.59
CA ARG A 68 2.35 -1.63 -4.47
C ARG A 68 2.71 -2.19 -3.09
N TYR A 69 2.42 -3.47 -2.86
CA TYR A 69 2.44 -4.05 -1.51
C TYR A 69 3.65 -4.93 -1.24
N PHE A 70 4.36 -5.39 -2.28
CA PHE A 70 5.44 -6.36 -2.12
C PHE A 70 6.77 -5.81 -2.64
N HIS A 71 7.82 -5.94 -1.83
CA HIS A 71 9.17 -5.62 -2.27
C HIS A 71 9.72 -6.77 -3.14
N MET A 72 9.24 -6.88 -4.37
CA MET A 72 9.57 -7.98 -5.30
C MET A 72 11.09 -8.21 -5.46
N PRO A 73 11.95 -7.19 -5.67
CA PRO A 73 13.39 -7.41 -5.77
C PRO A 73 14.01 -8.05 -4.52
N LEU A 74 13.54 -7.68 -3.33
CA LEU A 74 14.03 -8.24 -2.07
C LEU A 74 13.59 -9.69 -1.93
N MET A 75 12.31 -9.99 -2.17
CA MET A 75 11.79 -11.35 -2.11
C MET A 75 12.50 -12.27 -3.10
N VAL A 76 12.64 -11.84 -4.36
CA VAL A 76 13.34 -12.59 -5.42
C VAL A 76 14.81 -12.80 -5.05
N SER A 77 15.49 -11.78 -4.50
CA SER A 77 16.87 -11.92 -4.04
C SER A 77 17.01 -12.95 -2.93
N PHE A 78 16.05 -12.99 -1.99
CA PHE A 78 16.06 -13.92 -0.87
C PHE A 78 15.89 -15.37 -1.35
N VAL A 79 14.91 -15.62 -2.23
CA VAL A 79 14.68 -16.95 -2.82
C VAL A 79 15.85 -17.40 -3.69
N SER A 80 16.46 -16.47 -4.44
CA SER A 80 17.56 -16.78 -5.36
C SER A 80 18.91 -16.96 -4.65
N GLY A 81 19.04 -16.50 -3.39
CA GLY A 81 20.22 -16.64 -2.55
C GLY A 81 21.51 -16.18 -3.24
N THR A 82 22.54 -17.02 -3.19
CA THR A 82 23.87 -16.67 -3.73
C THR A 82 23.89 -16.42 -5.24
N HIS A 83 22.92 -16.95 -5.99
CA HIS A 83 22.82 -16.71 -7.43
C HIS A 83 22.45 -15.27 -7.74
N TRP A 84 21.65 -14.62 -6.89
CA TRP A 84 21.34 -13.19 -7.03
C TRP A 84 22.60 -12.34 -6.96
N ALA A 85 23.46 -12.61 -5.98
CA ALA A 85 24.71 -11.85 -5.79
C ALA A 85 25.66 -11.96 -7.00
N LYS A 86 25.67 -13.12 -7.67
CA LYS A 86 26.50 -13.37 -8.87
C LYS A 86 25.89 -12.85 -10.17
N ALA A 87 24.58 -12.68 -10.22
CA ALA A 87 23.89 -12.18 -11.41
C ALA A 87 24.23 -10.71 -11.68
N ASP A 88 24.36 -10.36 -12.95
CA ASP A 88 24.45 -8.97 -13.39
C ASP A 88 23.09 -8.24 -13.25
N GLN A 89 23.10 -6.93 -13.49
CA GLN A 89 21.89 -6.11 -13.34
C GLN A 89 20.77 -6.52 -14.31
N ASP A 90 21.10 -6.98 -15.51
CA ASP A 90 20.10 -7.34 -16.52
C ASP A 90 19.41 -8.66 -16.17
N ALA A 91 20.18 -9.66 -15.75
CA ALA A 91 19.67 -10.93 -15.24
C ALA A 91 18.78 -10.72 -14.01
N ARG A 92 19.18 -9.85 -13.07
CA ARG A 92 18.37 -9.49 -11.89
C ARG A 92 17.03 -8.87 -12.28
N ARG A 93 17.02 -7.93 -13.23
CA ARG A 93 15.79 -7.31 -13.74
C ARG A 93 14.87 -8.33 -14.40
N LYS A 94 15.41 -9.14 -15.33
CA LYS A 94 14.65 -10.18 -16.05
C LYS A 94 14.03 -11.19 -15.09
N LEU A 95 14.79 -11.60 -14.07
CA LEU A 95 14.29 -12.53 -13.05
C LEU A 95 13.17 -11.89 -12.21
N ASN A 96 13.33 -10.64 -11.79
CA ASN A 96 12.30 -9.92 -11.04
C ASN A 96 11.01 -9.74 -11.87
N ASP A 97 11.13 -9.39 -13.14
CA ASP A 97 9.99 -9.27 -14.05
C ASP A 97 9.30 -10.62 -14.28
N ALA A 98 10.06 -11.69 -14.46
CA ALA A 98 9.50 -13.04 -14.59
C ALA A 98 8.77 -13.47 -13.32
N ALA A 99 9.36 -13.25 -12.14
CA ALA A 99 8.72 -13.55 -10.86
C ALA A 99 7.42 -12.76 -10.67
N ARG A 100 7.42 -11.46 -10.98
CA ARG A 100 6.22 -10.62 -10.91
C ARG A 100 5.10 -11.15 -11.80
N ARG A 101 5.43 -11.50 -13.04
CA ARG A 101 4.46 -12.04 -14.01
C ARG A 101 3.95 -13.42 -13.60
N LEU A 102 4.81 -14.29 -13.07
CA LEU A 102 4.40 -15.61 -12.58
C LEU A 102 3.44 -15.47 -11.41
N SER A 103 3.83 -14.72 -10.36
CA SER A 103 3.00 -14.52 -9.17
C SER A 103 1.65 -13.86 -9.50
N ALA A 104 1.61 -12.87 -10.39
CA ALA A 104 0.33 -12.28 -10.82
C ALA A 104 -0.57 -13.31 -11.53
N GLY A 105 0.02 -14.21 -12.32
CA GLY A 105 -0.71 -15.31 -12.98
C GLY A 105 -1.29 -16.29 -11.96
N GLU A 106 -0.50 -16.72 -10.99
CA GLU A 106 -0.94 -17.60 -9.91
C GLU A 106 -2.08 -16.97 -9.10
N LEU A 107 -1.93 -15.71 -8.69
CA LEU A 107 -2.96 -14.99 -7.94
C LEU A 107 -4.25 -14.81 -8.76
N ALA A 108 -4.16 -14.54 -10.06
CA ALA A 108 -5.33 -14.41 -10.93
C ALA A 108 -6.13 -15.72 -11.08
N VAL A 109 -5.46 -16.86 -10.96
CA VAL A 109 -6.08 -18.20 -10.96
C VAL A 109 -6.64 -18.53 -9.58
N LEU A 110 -5.89 -18.29 -8.52
CA LEU A 110 -6.29 -18.64 -7.15
C LEU A 110 -7.47 -17.79 -6.64
N PHE A 111 -7.52 -16.50 -7.00
CA PHE A 111 -8.51 -15.55 -6.51
C PHE A 111 -9.56 -15.22 -7.56
N SER A 112 -10.20 -16.25 -8.10
CA SER A 112 -11.17 -16.15 -9.20
C SER A 112 -12.64 -16.17 -8.77
N GLY A 113 -12.95 -15.91 -7.50
CA GLY A 113 -14.31 -15.94 -6.98
C GLY A 113 -14.40 -15.41 -5.55
N TYR A 114 -15.62 -15.13 -5.10
CA TYR A 114 -15.92 -14.64 -3.76
C TYR A 114 -17.10 -15.43 -3.15
N GLY A 115 -16.84 -16.19 -2.10
CA GLY A 115 -17.81 -16.98 -1.34
C GLY A 115 -18.29 -16.31 -0.05
N GLY A 116 -17.91 -15.06 0.21
CA GLY A 116 -18.18 -14.38 1.49
C GLY A 116 -17.01 -14.40 2.45
N GLU A 117 -15.79 -14.57 1.94
CA GLU A 117 -14.56 -14.56 2.71
C GLU A 117 -14.33 -13.21 3.38
N THR A 118 -13.66 -13.25 4.53
CA THR A 118 -13.18 -12.05 5.22
C THR A 118 -11.77 -12.27 5.74
N PHE A 119 -11.00 -11.21 5.85
CA PHE A 119 -9.69 -11.24 6.48
C PHE A 119 -9.76 -10.63 7.87
N LYS A 120 -8.98 -11.18 8.78
CA LYS A 120 -8.84 -10.67 10.14
C LYS A 120 -7.38 -10.66 10.55
N THR A 121 -6.88 -9.51 10.98
CA THR A 121 -5.62 -9.42 11.70
C THR A 121 -5.81 -9.95 13.12
N VAL A 122 -5.08 -11.00 13.48
CA VAL A 122 -5.18 -11.68 14.78
C VAL A 122 -4.06 -11.30 15.73
N GLY A 123 -2.97 -10.73 15.23
CA GLY A 123 -1.90 -10.22 16.07
C GLY A 123 -0.76 -9.61 15.28
N THR A 124 0.10 -8.90 16.00
CA THR A 124 1.36 -8.37 15.48
C THR A 124 2.49 -8.57 16.47
N ARG A 125 3.69 -8.88 15.98
CA ARG A 125 4.87 -8.85 16.85
C ARG A 125 6.14 -8.39 16.12
N PRO A 126 6.98 -7.57 16.77
CA PRO A 126 8.30 -7.25 16.24
C PRO A 126 9.22 -8.48 16.28
N ILE A 127 10.17 -8.54 15.35
CA ILE A 127 11.23 -9.55 15.33
C ILE A 127 12.62 -8.88 15.34
N LYS A 128 13.66 -9.70 15.59
CA LYS A 128 15.02 -9.22 15.92
C LYS A 128 15.67 -8.28 14.88
N ASP A 129 15.26 -8.36 13.61
CA ASP A 129 15.88 -7.60 12.52
C ASP A 129 15.21 -6.23 12.26
N GLY A 130 14.29 -5.82 13.13
CA GLY A 130 13.52 -4.59 13.01
C GLY A 130 12.22 -4.73 12.21
N SER A 131 11.96 -5.90 11.60
CA SER A 131 10.68 -6.16 10.91
C SER A 131 9.55 -6.43 11.92
N VAL A 132 8.31 -6.30 11.46
CA VAL A 132 7.09 -6.71 12.17
C VAL A 132 6.44 -7.87 11.44
N LEU A 133 6.02 -8.88 12.20
CA LEU A 133 5.13 -9.92 11.70
C LEU A 133 3.69 -9.52 11.97
N VAL A 134 2.86 -9.57 10.94
CA VAL A 134 1.41 -9.37 11.02
C VAL A 134 0.75 -10.72 10.75
N GLU A 135 0.10 -11.26 11.77
CA GLU A 135 -0.58 -12.55 11.75
C GLU A 135 -2.04 -12.32 11.38
N THR A 136 -2.52 -13.04 10.37
CA THR A 136 -3.88 -12.90 9.84
C THR A 136 -4.53 -14.24 9.61
N GLU A 137 -5.86 -14.22 9.55
CA GLU A 137 -6.69 -15.36 9.14
C GLU A 137 -7.63 -14.94 8.01
N LEU A 138 -7.67 -15.77 6.97
CA LEU A 138 -8.72 -15.76 5.95
C LEU A 138 -9.84 -16.68 6.44
N GLU A 139 -10.95 -16.07 6.85
CA GLU A 139 -12.16 -16.77 7.27
C GLU A 139 -12.97 -17.17 6.04
N ARG A 140 -13.25 -18.47 5.90
CA ARG A 140 -14.03 -19.04 4.79
C ARG A 140 -15.29 -19.68 5.35
N LYS A 141 -16.43 -19.51 4.66
CA LYS A 141 -17.71 -20.07 5.14
C LYS A 141 -17.82 -21.58 4.97
N SER A 142 -17.28 -22.09 3.88
CA SER A 142 -17.46 -23.48 3.45
C SER A 142 -16.24 -24.37 3.69
N ASP A 143 -15.14 -23.79 4.16
CA ASP A 143 -13.84 -24.46 4.35
C ASP A 143 -13.18 -24.01 5.67
N SER A 144 -12.09 -24.67 6.06
CA SER A 144 -11.27 -24.24 7.20
C SER A 144 -10.63 -22.85 6.98
N ASN A 145 -10.48 -22.09 8.06
CA ASN A 145 -9.74 -20.83 8.01
C ASN A 145 -8.28 -21.05 7.58
N VAL A 146 -7.73 -20.12 6.80
CA VAL A 146 -6.33 -20.16 6.35
C VAL A 146 -5.54 -19.10 7.10
N LYS A 147 -4.48 -19.53 7.80
CA LYS A 147 -3.57 -18.61 8.49
C LYS A 147 -2.52 -18.08 7.53
N VAL A 148 -2.35 -16.77 7.49
CA VAL A 148 -1.32 -16.11 6.67
C VAL A 148 -0.56 -15.12 7.54
N THR A 149 0.77 -15.20 7.53
CA THR A 149 1.64 -14.28 8.27
C THR A 149 2.47 -13.48 7.30
N TYR A 150 2.39 -12.16 7.41
CA TYR A 150 3.16 -11.20 6.61
C TYR A 150 4.36 -10.71 7.41
N ARG A 151 5.47 -10.43 6.72
CA ARG A 151 6.62 -9.75 7.29
C ARG A 151 6.76 -8.39 6.62
N LEU A 152 6.71 -7.34 7.43
CA LEU A 152 6.83 -5.94 7.00
C LEU A 152 8.09 -5.33 7.59
N ARG A 153 8.76 -4.48 6.83
CA ARG A 153 10.04 -3.88 7.17
C ARG A 153 10.04 -2.40 6.80
#